data_AF-A0A423D559-F1
#
_entry.id   AF-A0A423D559-F1
#
_cell.length_a   1.000
_cell.length_b   1.000
_cell.length_c   1.000
_cell.angle_alpha   90.00
_cell.angle_beta   90.00
_cell.angle_gamma   90.00
#
_symmetry.space_group_name_H-M   'P 1'
#
loop_
_entity.id
_entity.type
_entity.pdbx_description
1 polymer ?
#
loop_
_entity_poly.entity_id
_entity_poly.type
_entity_poly.pdbx_seq_one_letter_code
_entity_poly.pdbx_strand_id
1 'polypeptide(L)'
;MLKECFTKAQILAAEQLLTLISPSAAMASQHVQALREVELDEDDIEEFEDDPQQLMYIVKDVADWESVFFVDWKDTESFVQSVQQLAEARDADVTFGVEDAEDEDFLEGTTVPELMVTAHDELHKQGLVLWNWSTDSDCYSGFITTRDVATQLVALGKVLEVEIREGSEPF
;
A
#
# COMPACT_ATOMS: atom_id res chain seq x y z
N MET A 1 10.79 7.50 19.60
CA MET A 1 9.60 6.59 19.60
C MET A 1 8.47 7.23 18.78
N LEU A 2 7.62 6.47 18.08
CA LEU A 2 6.51 7.03 17.24
C LEU A 2 5.65 8.10 17.93
N LYS A 3 5.40 7.96 19.24
CA LYS A 3 4.62 8.92 20.05
C LYS A 3 5.24 10.33 20.19
N GLU A 4 6.48 10.50 19.74
CA GLU A 4 7.18 11.79 19.75
C GLU A 4 6.81 12.62 18.52
N CYS A 5 6.53 11.99 17.38
CA CYS A 5 6.14 12.64 16.13
C CYS A 5 4.62 12.58 15.87
N PHE A 6 3.96 11.50 16.29
CA PHE A 6 2.58 11.22 15.91
C PHE A 6 1.61 11.18 17.10
N THR A 7 0.39 11.64 16.86
CA THR A 7 -0.69 11.56 17.86
C THR A 7 -1.09 10.11 18.12
N LYS A 8 -1.66 9.86 19.31
CA LYS A 8 -2.22 8.55 19.64
C LYS A 8 -3.28 8.09 18.62
N ALA A 9 -4.06 9.02 18.05
CA ALA A 9 -5.08 8.70 17.07
C ALA A 9 -4.47 8.21 15.75
N GLN A 10 -3.41 8.87 15.27
CA GLN A 10 -2.66 8.46 14.08
C GLN A 10 -2.02 7.09 14.26
N ILE A 11 -1.35 6.84 15.38
CA ILE A 11 -0.73 5.53 15.66
C ILE A 11 -1.79 4.41 15.67
N LEU A 12 -2.94 4.63 16.31
CA LEU A 12 -4.02 3.65 16.30
C LEU A 12 -4.63 3.45 14.90
N ALA A 13 -4.71 4.51 14.10
CA ALA A 13 -5.17 4.41 12.72
C ALA A 13 -4.19 3.59 11.85
N ALA A 14 -2.88 3.76 12.04
CA ALA A 14 -1.86 2.96 11.36
C ALA A 14 -1.93 1.48 11.78
N GLU A 15 -2.10 1.17 13.07
CA GLU A 15 -2.31 -0.21 13.54
C GLU A 15 -3.57 -0.84 12.92
N GLN A 16 -4.66 -0.07 12.85
CA GLN A 16 -5.90 -0.53 12.23
C GLN A 16 -5.73 -0.74 10.72
N LEU A 17 -5.02 0.16 10.03
CA LEU A 17 -4.71 0.01 8.61
C LEU A 17 -3.93 -1.28 8.36
N LEU A 18 -2.84 -1.52 9.10
CA LEU A 18 -2.07 -2.76 9.03
C LEU A 18 -2.96 -4.00 9.21
N THR A 19 -3.90 -3.95 10.15
CA THR A 19 -4.85 -5.05 10.37
C THR A 19 -5.76 -5.32 9.16
N LEU A 20 -6.20 -4.26 8.47
CA LEU A 20 -7.08 -4.38 7.30
C LEU A 20 -6.34 -4.80 6.03
N ILE A 21 -5.08 -4.39 5.88
CA ILE A 21 -4.28 -4.66 4.68
C ILE A 21 -3.44 -5.93 4.77
N SER A 22 -3.33 -6.56 5.95
CA SER A 22 -2.63 -7.83 6.05
C SER A 22 -3.47 -8.99 5.52
N PRO A 23 -2.91 -9.92 4.72
CA PRO A 23 -3.65 -11.05 4.14
C PRO A 23 -4.14 -12.05 5.20
N SER A 24 -3.54 -12.04 6.40
CA SER A 24 -3.93 -12.93 7.49
C SER A 24 -3.81 -12.24 8.85
N ALA A 25 -4.54 -12.75 9.85
CA ALA A 25 -4.46 -12.27 11.22
C ALA A 25 -3.07 -12.47 11.87
N ALA A 26 -2.33 -13.48 11.42
CA ALA A 26 -0.96 -13.72 11.89
C ALA A 26 -0.02 -12.63 11.39
N MET A 27 -0.06 -12.31 10.09
CA MET A 27 0.70 -11.20 9.50
C MET A 27 0.28 -9.85 10.09
N ALA A 28 -1.02 -9.60 10.26
CA ALA A 28 -1.52 -8.40 10.91
C ALA A 28 -0.88 -8.20 12.30
N SER A 29 -0.81 -9.27 13.09
CA SER A 29 -0.19 -9.22 14.41
C SER A 29 1.30 -8.94 14.35
N GLN A 30 2.01 -9.49 13.35
CA GLN A 30 3.43 -9.25 13.13
C GLN A 30 3.70 -7.81 12.71
N HIS A 31 2.95 -7.28 11.73
CA HIS A 31 3.11 -5.89 11.28
C HIS A 31 2.78 -4.89 12.38
N VAL A 32 1.69 -5.10 13.13
CA VAL A 32 1.34 -4.22 14.26
C VAL A 32 2.43 -4.28 15.33
N GLN A 33 3.03 -5.44 15.58
CA GLN A 33 4.16 -5.55 16.51
C GLN A 33 5.39 -4.81 15.98
N ALA A 34 5.73 -4.99 14.70
CA ALA A 34 6.85 -4.29 14.06
C ALA A 34 6.67 -2.77 14.09
N LEU A 35 5.48 -2.25 13.78
CA LEU A 35 5.17 -0.82 13.90
C LEU A 35 5.41 -0.29 15.32
N ARG A 36 5.02 -1.06 16.35
CA ARG A 36 5.22 -0.66 17.76
C ARG A 36 6.69 -0.66 18.19
N GLU A 37 7.52 -1.41 17.48
CA GLU A 37 8.96 -1.54 17.72
C GLU A 37 9.78 -0.53 16.91
N VAL A 38 9.15 0.28 16.05
CA VAL A 38 9.84 1.34 15.31
C VAL A 38 10.44 2.36 16.29
N GLU A 39 11.77 2.45 16.23
CA GLU A 39 12.55 3.49 16.88
C GLU A 39 12.91 4.54 15.84
N LEU A 40 12.77 5.81 16.21
CA LEU A 40 13.12 6.97 15.39
C LEU A 40 14.34 7.60 16.03
N ASP A 41 15.34 7.94 15.21
CA ASP A 41 16.49 8.69 15.66
C ASP A 41 16.23 10.22 15.69
N GLU A 42 17.23 11.00 16.06
CA GLU A 42 17.07 12.47 16.15
C GLU A 42 16.82 13.10 14.77
N ASP A 43 17.43 12.56 13.71
CA ASP A 43 17.25 13.06 12.35
C ASP A 43 15.84 12.74 11.84
N ASP A 44 15.34 11.52 12.09
CA ASP A 44 13.95 11.12 11.79
C ASP A 44 12.94 12.03 12.50
N ILE A 45 13.17 12.34 13.78
CA ILE A 45 12.24 13.18 14.55
C ILE A 45 12.19 14.61 13.98
N GLU A 46 13.33 15.17 13.61
CA GLU A 46 13.41 16.50 12.99
C GLU A 46 12.75 16.51 11.60
N GLU A 47 12.91 15.46 10.81
CA GLU A 47 12.29 15.35 9.47
C GLU A 47 10.78 15.17 9.55
N PHE A 48 10.30 14.39 10.53
CA PHE A 48 8.88 14.05 10.64
C PHE A 48 8.08 15.09 11.44
N GLU A 49 8.76 16.07 12.04
CA GLU A 49 8.11 17.16 12.75
C GLU A 49 7.20 17.93 11.77
N ASP A 50 5.90 17.92 12.06
CA ASP A 50 4.83 18.51 11.25
C ASP A 50 4.47 17.80 9.92
N ASP A 51 4.95 16.58 9.67
CA ASP A 51 4.53 15.76 8.51
C ASP A 51 3.85 14.43 8.94
N PRO A 52 2.51 14.40 9.04
CA PRO A 52 1.76 13.19 9.38
C PRO A 52 1.93 12.05 8.38
N GLN A 53 2.26 12.35 7.12
CA GLN A 53 2.36 11.38 6.04
C GLN A 53 3.57 10.46 6.21
N GLN A 54 4.57 10.88 7.00
CA GLN A 54 5.71 10.03 7.37
C GLN A 54 5.26 8.74 8.07
N LEU A 55 4.13 8.77 8.78
CA LEU A 55 3.57 7.54 9.36
C LEU A 55 3.11 6.54 8.29
N MET A 56 2.64 7.00 7.12
CA MET A 56 2.30 6.13 6.00
C MET A 56 3.55 5.52 5.36
N TYR A 57 4.66 6.25 5.30
CA TYR A 57 5.95 5.70 4.88
C TYR A 57 6.45 4.62 5.84
N ILE A 58 6.32 4.83 7.15
CA ILE A 58 6.64 3.80 8.16
C ILE A 58 5.72 2.57 8.00
N VAL A 59 4.42 2.77 7.77
CA VAL A 59 3.48 1.65 7.49
C VAL A 59 3.92 0.89 6.23
N LYS A 60 4.32 1.61 5.18
CA LYS A 60 4.87 1.01 3.96
C LYS A 60 6.10 0.17 4.28
N ASP A 61 7.05 0.67 5.07
CA ASP A 61 8.30 -0.06 5.38
C ASP A 61 8.06 -1.29 6.25
N VAL A 62 7.13 -1.20 7.20
CA VAL A 62 6.74 -2.30 8.08
C VAL A 62 6.09 -3.46 7.32
N ALA A 63 5.37 -3.15 6.23
CA ALA A 63 4.53 -4.10 5.50
C ALA A 63 5.00 -4.31 4.05
N ASP A 64 6.21 -3.86 3.73
CA ASP A 64 6.75 -3.80 2.39
C ASP A 64 6.82 -5.20 1.77
N TRP A 65 6.36 -5.34 0.54
CA TRP A 65 6.27 -6.59 -0.22
C TRP A 65 5.38 -7.71 0.38
N GLU A 66 4.98 -7.62 1.66
CA GLU A 66 4.10 -8.60 2.31
C GLU A 66 2.63 -8.18 2.28
N SER A 67 2.35 -6.88 2.33
CA SER A 67 0.99 -6.33 2.30
C SER A 67 0.85 -4.99 1.59
N VAL A 68 1.98 -4.33 1.31
CA VAL A 68 2.08 -3.05 0.62
C VAL A 68 3.02 -3.22 -0.58
N PHE A 69 2.69 -2.61 -1.71
CA PHE A 69 3.65 -2.38 -2.78
C PHE A 69 4.19 -0.96 -2.71
N PHE A 70 5.43 -0.76 -3.13
CA PHE A 70 6.04 0.55 -3.32
C PHE A 70 7.00 0.47 -4.51
N VAL A 71 6.71 1.20 -5.58
CA VAL A 71 7.43 1.10 -6.86
C VAL A 71 7.73 2.48 -7.43
N ASP A 72 8.85 2.61 -8.12
CA ASP A 72 9.18 3.81 -8.89
C ASP A 72 8.20 3.98 -10.06
N TRP A 73 7.91 5.22 -10.46
CA TRP A 73 6.93 5.54 -11.50
C TRP A 73 7.15 4.83 -12.85
N LYS A 74 8.39 4.45 -13.17
CA LYS A 74 8.73 3.75 -14.42
C LYS A 74 8.94 2.25 -14.24
N ASP A 75 8.88 1.75 -13.01
CA ASP A 75 9.16 0.35 -12.69
C ASP A 75 7.91 -0.51 -12.82
N THR A 76 7.52 -0.74 -14.08
CA THR A 76 6.36 -1.54 -14.46
C THR A 76 6.55 -3.02 -14.08
N GLU A 77 7.78 -3.53 -14.15
CA GLU A 77 8.13 -4.91 -13.77
C GLU A 77 7.86 -5.16 -12.27
N SER A 78 8.43 -4.33 -11.39
CA SER A 78 8.21 -4.46 -9.94
C SER A 78 6.73 -4.29 -9.58
N PHE A 79 5.99 -3.44 -10.31
CA PHE A 79 4.55 -3.30 -10.10
C PHE A 79 3.79 -4.60 -10.40
N VAL A 80 4.04 -5.21 -11.57
CA VAL A 80 3.42 -6.50 -11.96
C VAL A 80 3.70 -7.57 -10.91
N GLN A 81 4.98 -7.76 -10.58
CA GLN A 81 5.42 -8.79 -9.64
C GLN A 81 4.83 -8.58 -8.24
N SER A 82 4.90 -7.36 -7.71
CA SER A 82 4.39 -7.05 -6.36
C SER A 82 2.87 -7.23 -6.26
N VAL A 83 2.10 -6.75 -7.24
CA VAL A 83 0.64 -6.89 -7.21
C VAL A 83 0.21 -8.35 -7.34
N GLN A 84 0.86 -9.14 -8.20
CA GLN A 84 0.60 -10.57 -8.32
C GLN A 84 0.90 -11.30 -7.00
N GLN A 85 2.03 -11.02 -6.35
CA GLN A 85 2.37 -11.58 -5.05
C GLN A 85 1.34 -11.20 -3.97
N LEU A 86 0.92 -9.94 -3.92
CA LEU A 86 -0.08 -9.47 -2.95
C LEU A 86 -1.46 -10.09 -3.18
N ALA A 87 -1.81 -10.39 -4.44
CA ALA A 87 -3.03 -11.10 -4.81
C ALA A 87 -2.95 -12.58 -4.43
N GLU A 88 -1.83 -13.25 -4.73
CA GLU A 88 -1.61 -14.67 -4.39
C GLU A 88 -1.70 -14.90 -2.88
N ALA A 89 -1.16 -13.98 -2.07
CA ALA A 89 -1.28 -14.01 -0.61
C ALA A 89 -2.74 -13.99 -0.10
N ARG A 90 -3.71 -13.71 -0.98
CA ARG A 90 -5.16 -13.68 -0.72
C ARG A 90 -5.94 -14.72 -1.53
N ASP A 91 -5.26 -15.74 -2.05
CA ASP A 91 -5.86 -16.76 -2.92
C ASP A 91 -6.52 -16.18 -4.19
N ALA A 92 -5.97 -15.07 -4.71
CA ALA A 92 -6.41 -14.40 -5.93
C ALA A 92 -5.30 -14.35 -7.00
N ASP A 93 -5.69 -14.12 -8.24
CA ASP A 93 -4.77 -14.04 -9.39
C ASP A 93 -4.96 -12.72 -10.14
N VAL A 94 -3.88 -12.15 -10.69
CA VAL A 94 -3.95 -10.92 -11.50
C VAL A 94 -3.24 -11.16 -12.82
N THR A 95 -3.98 -10.92 -13.92
CA THR A 95 -3.45 -11.00 -15.28
C THR A 95 -3.52 -9.62 -15.93
N PHE A 96 -2.62 -9.37 -16.88
CA PHE A 96 -2.56 -8.09 -17.61
C PHE A 96 -2.98 -8.22 -19.08
N GLY A 97 -3.74 -9.27 -19.40
CA GLY A 97 -4.25 -9.52 -20.76
C GLY A 97 -3.22 -10.02 -21.77
N VAL A 98 -2.00 -10.33 -21.32
CA VAL A 98 -0.90 -10.90 -22.10
C VAL A 98 -0.50 -12.27 -21.56
N GLU A 99 0.23 -13.06 -22.35
CA GLU A 99 0.72 -14.38 -21.91
C GLU A 99 1.84 -14.27 -20.87
N ASP A 100 2.72 -13.26 -21.03
CA ASP A 100 3.81 -12.95 -20.11
C ASP A 100 3.77 -11.45 -19.82
N ALA A 101 3.46 -11.10 -18.57
CA ALA A 101 3.38 -9.70 -18.13
C ALA A 101 4.75 -9.12 -17.73
N GLU A 102 5.80 -9.94 -17.75
CA GLU A 102 7.19 -9.53 -17.49
C GLU A 102 7.99 -9.37 -18.79
N ASP A 103 7.33 -9.51 -19.95
CA ASP A 103 7.96 -9.30 -21.27
C ASP A 103 8.35 -7.83 -21.47
N GLU A 104 9.60 -7.59 -21.90
CA GLU A 104 10.19 -6.26 -22.04
C GLU A 104 9.41 -5.37 -23.03
N ASP A 105 8.98 -5.92 -24.18
CA ASP A 105 8.23 -5.16 -25.19
C ASP A 105 6.85 -4.72 -24.64
N PHE A 106 6.21 -5.55 -23.82
CA PHE A 106 4.97 -5.19 -23.13
C PHE A 106 5.21 -4.11 -22.06
N LEU A 107 6.21 -4.30 -21.20
CA LEU A 107 6.53 -3.41 -20.08
C LEU A 107 6.96 -2.02 -20.54
N GLU A 108 7.68 -1.91 -21.66
CA GLU A 108 8.04 -0.62 -22.29
C GLU A 108 6.82 0.08 -22.92
N GLY A 109 5.76 -0.66 -23.24
CA GLY A 109 4.55 -0.18 -23.90
C GLY A 109 3.43 0.29 -22.96
N THR A 110 3.64 0.22 -21.65
CA THR A 110 2.63 0.53 -20.63
C THR A 110 3.23 1.39 -19.51
N THR A 111 2.38 1.85 -18.60
CA THR A 111 2.78 2.62 -17.42
C THR A 111 2.24 1.97 -16.14
N VAL A 112 2.82 2.30 -14.99
CA VAL A 112 2.33 1.82 -13.68
C VAL A 112 0.85 2.20 -13.46
N PRO A 113 0.38 3.43 -13.75
CA PRO A 113 -1.05 3.76 -13.67
C PRO A 113 -1.95 2.88 -14.55
N GLU A 114 -1.57 2.59 -15.80
CA GLU A 114 -2.38 1.75 -16.70
C GLU A 114 -2.46 0.30 -16.22
N LEU A 115 -1.34 -0.23 -15.71
CA LEU A 115 -1.30 -1.54 -15.07
C LEU A 115 -2.15 -1.55 -13.79
N MET A 116 -2.13 -0.48 -13.01
CA MET A 116 -2.91 -0.39 -11.77
C MET A 116 -4.42 -0.43 -12.03
N VAL A 117 -4.89 0.26 -13.07
CA VAL A 117 -6.30 0.19 -13.50
C VAL A 117 -6.66 -1.24 -13.92
N THR A 118 -5.79 -1.89 -14.71
CA THR A 118 -6.01 -3.27 -15.17
C THR A 118 -6.05 -4.26 -14.00
N ALA A 119 -5.11 -4.14 -13.06
CA ALA A 119 -5.05 -4.97 -11.87
C ALA A 119 -6.26 -4.76 -10.95
N HIS A 120 -6.71 -3.51 -10.78
CA HIS A 120 -7.93 -3.21 -10.04
C HIS A 120 -9.14 -3.92 -10.65
N ASP A 121 -9.30 -3.88 -11.97
CA ASP A 121 -10.40 -4.55 -12.66
C ASP A 121 -10.36 -6.08 -12.48
N GLU A 122 -9.19 -6.72 -12.55
CA GLU A 122 -9.04 -8.17 -12.30
C GLU A 122 -9.35 -8.55 -10.85
N LEU A 123 -8.82 -7.79 -9.88
CA LEU A 123 -9.07 -8.01 -8.46
C LEU A 123 -10.55 -7.80 -8.12
N HIS A 124 -11.18 -6.81 -8.74
CA HIS A 124 -12.58 -6.53 -8.54
C HIS A 124 -13.44 -7.72 -8.95
N LYS A 125 -13.13 -8.44 -10.03
CA LYS A 125 -13.87 -9.68 -10.42
C LYS A 125 -13.85 -10.76 -9.33
N GLN A 126 -12.85 -10.74 -8.46
CA GLN A 126 -12.62 -11.70 -7.38
C GLN A 126 -13.08 -11.19 -6.00
N GLY A 127 -13.72 -10.02 -5.95
CA GLY A 127 -14.24 -9.44 -4.70
C GLY A 127 -13.21 -8.67 -3.88
N LEU A 128 -12.03 -8.43 -4.45
CA LEU A 128 -10.96 -7.62 -3.86
C LEU A 128 -10.97 -6.20 -4.45
N VAL A 129 -10.23 -5.30 -3.83
CA VAL A 129 -10.03 -3.93 -4.29
C VAL A 129 -8.56 -3.57 -4.13
N LEU A 130 -7.94 -3.09 -5.20
CA LEU A 130 -6.62 -2.45 -5.18
C LEU A 130 -6.79 -0.99 -4.75
N TRP A 131 -6.00 -0.55 -3.80
CA TRP A 131 -5.97 0.83 -3.31
C TRP A 131 -4.59 1.41 -3.50
N ASN A 132 -4.50 2.72 -3.66
CA ASN A 132 -3.25 3.48 -3.69
C ASN A 132 -3.40 4.77 -2.85
N TRP A 133 -2.28 5.26 -2.32
CA TRP A 133 -2.23 6.49 -1.53
C TRP A 133 -1.24 7.48 -2.13
N SER A 134 -1.47 8.77 -1.91
CA SER A 134 -0.62 9.82 -2.47
C SER A 134 0.72 9.86 -1.75
N THR A 135 1.81 9.50 -2.45
CA THR A 135 3.17 9.50 -1.88
C THR A 135 3.81 10.90 -1.92
N ASP A 136 3.23 11.84 -2.68
CA ASP A 136 3.86 13.13 -3.03
C ASP A 136 5.29 12.99 -3.60
N SER A 137 5.58 11.85 -4.24
CA SER A 137 6.85 11.53 -4.87
C SER A 137 6.65 10.85 -6.22
N ASP A 138 7.74 10.61 -6.94
CA ASP A 138 7.73 9.86 -8.21
C ASP A 138 7.62 8.33 -7.98
N CYS A 139 6.87 7.91 -6.95
CA CYS A 139 6.65 6.52 -6.59
C CYS A 139 5.16 6.24 -6.35
N TYR A 140 4.73 5.03 -6.65
CA TYR A 140 3.39 4.54 -6.35
C TYR A 140 3.41 3.58 -5.18
N SER A 141 2.42 3.69 -4.29
CA SER A 141 2.25 2.75 -3.19
C SER A 141 0.80 2.47 -2.90
N GLY A 142 0.54 1.25 -2.44
CA GLY A 142 -0.81 0.77 -2.24
C GLY A 142 -0.88 -0.63 -1.70
N PHE A 143 -2.09 -1.17 -1.64
CA PHE A 143 -2.39 -2.43 -0.98
C PHE A 143 -3.73 -3.01 -1.47
N ILE A 144 -4.00 -4.27 -1.13
CA ILE A 144 -5.22 -4.98 -1.52
C ILE A 144 -6.09 -5.25 -0.29
N THR A 145 -7.39 -5.01 -0.38
CA THR A 145 -8.36 -5.35 0.68
C THR A 145 -9.63 -5.97 0.11
N THR A 146 -10.50 -6.44 0.99
CA THR A 146 -11.88 -6.80 0.65
C THR A 146 -12.76 -5.54 0.52
N ARG A 147 -13.88 -5.64 -0.21
CA ARG A 147 -14.75 -4.47 -0.48
C ARG A 147 -15.41 -3.86 0.76
N ASP A 148 -15.64 -4.64 1.81
CA ASP A 148 -16.39 -4.23 3.00
C ASP A 148 -15.65 -3.24 3.90
N VAL A 149 -14.33 -3.07 3.70
CA VAL A 149 -13.51 -2.16 4.50
C VAL A 149 -13.40 -0.75 3.92
N ALA A 150 -13.98 -0.47 2.75
CA ALA A 150 -13.85 0.81 2.04
C ALA A 150 -14.19 2.04 2.91
N THR A 151 -15.30 1.98 3.66
CA THR A 151 -15.68 3.08 4.57
C THR A 151 -14.67 3.28 5.71
N GLN A 152 -14.07 2.19 6.19
CA GLN A 152 -13.03 2.25 7.22
C GLN A 152 -11.75 2.85 6.67
N LEU A 153 -11.30 2.44 5.47
CA LEU A 153 -10.11 3.00 4.81
C LEU A 153 -10.22 4.51 4.60
N VAL A 154 -11.36 5.01 4.12
CA VAL A 154 -11.59 6.45 3.96
C VAL A 154 -11.55 7.20 5.30
N ALA A 155 -12.04 6.59 6.37
CA ALA A 155 -11.96 7.18 7.71
C ALA A 155 -10.52 7.21 8.24
N LEU A 156 -9.75 6.15 7.99
CA LEU A 156 -8.34 6.05 8.38
C LEU A 156 -7.47 7.07 7.63
N GLY A 157 -7.65 7.21 6.31
CA GLY A 157 -6.93 8.20 5.51
C GLY A 157 -7.08 9.62 6.06
N LYS A 158 -8.28 9.99 6.53
CA LYS A 158 -8.51 11.30 7.17
C LYS A 158 -7.76 11.48 8.49
N VAL A 159 -7.59 10.42 9.28
CA VAL A 159 -6.84 10.48 10.56
C VAL A 159 -5.34 10.50 10.30
N LEU A 160 -4.89 9.80 9.26
CA LEU A 160 -3.50 9.74 8.81
C LEU A 160 -3.11 10.93 7.92
N GLU A 161 -4.07 11.81 7.61
CA GLU A 161 -3.92 12.98 6.76
C GLU A 161 -3.37 12.66 5.36
N VAL A 162 -3.73 11.48 4.83
CA VAL A 162 -3.35 10.99 3.51
C VAL A 162 -4.59 10.75 2.66
N GLU A 163 -4.47 11.03 1.36
CA GLU A 163 -5.52 10.67 0.41
C GLU A 163 -5.32 9.21 -0.06
N ILE A 164 -6.40 8.42 0.02
CA ILE A 164 -6.44 7.01 -0.40
C ILE A 164 -7.51 6.89 -1.49
N ARG A 165 -7.14 6.30 -2.63
CA ARG A 165 -8.02 6.07 -3.79
C ARG A 165 -7.99 4.62 -4.22
N GLU A 166 -9.01 4.20 -4.95
CA GLU A 166 -8.99 2.90 -5.61
C GLU A 166 -8.00 2.93 -6.78
N GLY A 167 -7.45 1.77 -7.15
CA GLY A 167 -6.52 1.62 -8.27
C GLY A 167 -7.13 1.92 -9.65
N SER A 168 -8.45 2.10 -9.74
CA SER A 168 -9.13 2.66 -10.92
C SER A 168 -8.86 4.15 -11.13
N GLU A 169 -8.39 4.86 -10.10
CA GLU A 169 -8.04 6.27 -10.10
C GLU A 169 -6.65 6.47 -9.44
N PRO A 170 -5.55 6.01 -10.10
CA PRO A 170 -4.19 6.19 -9.58
C PRO A 170 -3.82 7.67 -9.43
N PHE A 171 -2.98 7.99 -8.45
CA PHE A 171 -2.47 9.36 -8.19
C PHE A 171 -1.62 9.94 -9.32
#